data_AF-A0A318PEV1-F1
#
_entry.id   AF-A0A318PEV1-F1
#
_cell.length_a   1.000
_cell.length_b   1.000
_cell.length_c   1.000
_cell.angle_alpha   90.00
_cell.angle_beta   90.00
_cell.angle_gamma   90.00
#
_symmetry.space_group_name_H-M   'P 1'
#
loop_
_entity.id
_entity.type
_entity.pdbx_description
1 polymer ?
#
loop_
_entity_poly.entity_id
_entity_poly.type
_entity_poly.pdbx_seq_one_letter_code
_entity_poly.pdbx_strand_id
1 'polypeptide(L)'
;MTEPPIKLTRRGHEVLAKIRTRALHDALRDQEKPPTIDAVLTALLIKVTVGHRLMADVVAQLVNREGDITIPHEAQLVQLACEVLAREVHVTPEHKRNGITYSSGHYDRAEWIGALMDADYSMPRLDTAEILGEMSGDQLRALSLLVATRHGKPPAKVGELREWLVGKLPDWQPVPFHAPGPPRAPFRVGEEA
;
A
#
# COMPACT_ATOMS: atom_id res chain seq x y z
N MET A 1 -20.91 11.07 -43.24
CA MET A 1 -21.45 9.71 -43.43
C MET A 1 -20.65 8.78 -42.54
N THR A 2 -21.24 8.26 -41.46
CA THR A 2 -20.59 7.26 -40.61
C THR A 2 -20.82 5.89 -41.22
N GLU A 3 -19.74 5.17 -41.55
CA GLU A 3 -19.81 3.81 -42.06
C GLU A 3 -20.56 2.89 -41.08
N PRO A 4 -21.35 1.92 -41.58
CA PRO A 4 -22.05 0.98 -40.71
C PRO A 4 -21.03 0.16 -39.89
N PRO A 5 -21.28 -0.04 -38.58
CA PRO A 5 -20.33 -0.74 -37.72
C PRO A 5 -20.15 -2.19 -38.19
N ILE A 6 -18.89 -2.60 -38.34
CA ILE A 6 -18.52 -3.98 -38.71
C ILE A 6 -19.06 -4.93 -37.64
N LYS A 7 -19.92 -5.88 -38.05
CA LYS A 7 -20.46 -6.92 -37.16
C LYS A 7 -19.55 -8.14 -37.16
N LEU A 8 -18.83 -8.36 -36.06
CA LEU A 8 -17.98 -9.54 -35.87
C LEU A 8 -18.78 -10.70 -35.25
N THR A 9 -18.36 -11.92 -35.53
CA THR A 9 -18.84 -13.11 -34.80
C THR A 9 -18.19 -13.15 -33.41
N ARG A 10 -18.75 -13.96 -32.48
CA ARG A 10 -18.13 -14.21 -31.16
C ARG A 10 -16.67 -14.64 -31.26
N ARG A 11 -16.38 -15.61 -32.14
CA ARG A 11 -15.00 -16.06 -32.41
C ARG A 11 -14.14 -14.92 -32.96
N GLY A 12 -14.70 -14.06 -33.81
CA GLY A 12 -14.02 -12.85 -34.30
C GLY A 12 -13.63 -11.90 -33.16
N HIS A 13 -14.52 -11.65 -32.20
CA HIS A 13 -14.20 -10.83 -31.02
C HIS A 13 -13.11 -11.46 -30.13
N GLU A 14 -13.11 -12.78 -29.95
CA GLU A 14 -12.08 -13.49 -29.17
C GLU A 14 -10.70 -13.40 -29.83
N VAL A 15 -10.64 -13.58 -31.16
CA VAL A 15 -9.39 -13.41 -31.93
C VAL A 15 -8.90 -11.97 -31.86
N LEU A 16 -9.79 -10.98 -32.04
CA LEU A 16 -9.44 -9.57 -31.95
C LEU A 16 -8.91 -9.20 -30.55
N ALA A 17 -9.52 -9.72 -29.49
CA ALA A 17 -9.05 -9.51 -28.13
C ALA A 17 -7.61 -10.02 -27.93
N LYS A 18 -7.31 -11.24 -28.41
CA LYS A 18 -5.95 -11.80 -28.35
C LYS A 18 -4.92 -10.95 -29.09
N ILE A 19 -5.26 -10.49 -30.30
CA ILE A 19 -4.38 -9.61 -31.10
C ILE A 19 -4.13 -8.29 -30.38
N ARG A 20 -5.18 -7.66 -29.84
CA ARG A 20 -5.06 -6.38 -29.10
C ARG A 20 -4.26 -6.54 -27.82
N THR A 21 -4.41 -7.65 -27.10
CA THR A 21 -3.61 -7.95 -25.90
C THR A 21 -2.13 -8.10 -26.26
N ARG A 22 -1.80 -8.82 -27.35
CA ARG A 22 -0.41 -8.96 -27.79
C ARG A 22 0.18 -7.60 -28.16
N ALA A 23 -0.50 -6.81 -28.99
CA ALA A 23 -0.04 -5.48 -29.37
C ALA A 23 0.18 -4.56 -28.14
N LEU A 24 -0.70 -4.64 -27.13
CA LEU A 24 -0.51 -3.92 -25.87
C LEU A 24 0.74 -4.39 -25.12
N HIS A 25 0.97 -5.70 -25.03
CA HIS A 25 2.18 -6.22 -24.38
C HIS A 25 3.46 -5.83 -25.11
N ASP A 26 3.46 -5.89 -26.44
CA ASP A 26 4.60 -5.51 -27.27
C ASP A 26 4.90 -4.01 -27.05
N ALA A 27 3.88 -3.14 -27.05
CA ALA A 27 4.02 -1.72 -26.74
C ALA A 27 4.53 -1.43 -25.31
N LEU A 28 4.35 -2.35 -24.36
CA LEU A 28 4.83 -2.22 -22.99
C LEU A 28 6.25 -2.79 -22.78
N ARG A 29 6.72 -3.69 -23.65
CA ARG A 29 8.00 -4.41 -23.51
C ARG A 29 9.06 -3.95 -24.50
N ASP A 30 8.67 -3.78 -25.76
CA ASP A 30 9.57 -3.55 -26.89
C ASP A 30 9.38 -2.12 -27.41
N GLN A 31 9.90 -1.18 -26.61
CA GLN A 31 9.70 0.25 -26.86
C GLN A 31 10.90 0.85 -27.60
N GLU A 32 10.71 1.24 -28.87
CA GLU A 32 11.68 2.06 -29.59
C GLU A 32 11.90 3.43 -28.92
N LYS A 33 10.85 3.97 -28.29
CA LYS A 33 10.89 5.16 -27.46
C LYS A 33 10.19 4.88 -26.12
N PRO A 34 10.90 4.94 -24.98
CA PRO A 34 10.27 4.70 -23.69
C PRO A 34 9.23 5.79 -23.37
N PRO A 35 8.09 5.43 -22.75
CA PRO A 35 7.09 6.38 -22.29
C PRO A 35 7.67 7.23 -21.15
N THR A 36 7.05 8.39 -20.94
CA THR A 36 7.37 9.23 -19.78
C THR A 36 6.96 8.54 -18.48
N ILE A 37 7.64 8.87 -17.39
CA ILE A 37 7.31 8.36 -16.04
C ILE A 37 5.84 8.65 -15.73
N ASP A 38 5.34 9.86 -16.01
CA ASP A 38 3.95 10.25 -15.76
C ASP A 38 2.95 9.40 -16.52
N ALA A 39 3.26 9.02 -17.78
CA ALA A 39 2.40 8.15 -18.57
C ALA A 39 2.34 6.74 -17.98
N VAL A 40 3.47 6.20 -17.51
CA VAL A 40 3.53 4.89 -16.85
C VAL A 40 2.77 4.92 -15.52
N LEU A 41 2.99 5.95 -14.69
CA LEU A 41 2.30 6.11 -13.41
C LEU A 41 0.79 6.32 -13.59
N THR A 42 0.37 7.10 -14.58
CA THR A 42 -1.04 7.26 -14.95
C THR A 42 -1.65 5.93 -15.35
N ALA A 43 -0.97 5.13 -16.19
CA ALA A 43 -1.45 3.82 -16.60
C ALA A 43 -1.55 2.84 -15.40
N LEU A 44 -0.59 2.88 -14.48
CA LEU A 44 -0.64 2.09 -13.25
C LEU A 44 -1.81 2.51 -12.36
N LEU A 45 -2.04 3.82 -12.18
CA LEU A 45 -3.18 4.33 -11.42
C LEU A 45 -4.52 3.90 -12.03
N ILE A 46 -4.68 3.99 -13.35
CA ILE A 46 -5.85 3.46 -14.05
C ILE A 46 -6.02 1.96 -13.74
N LYS A 47 -4.94 1.17 -13.84
CA LYS A 47 -5.00 -0.28 -13.61
C LYS A 47 -5.42 -0.68 -12.20
N VAL A 48 -5.07 0.10 -11.18
CA VAL A 48 -5.40 -0.20 -9.77
C VAL A 48 -6.75 0.38 -9.35
N THR A 49 -7.21 1.46 -9.98
CA THR A 49 -8.47 2.14 -9.60
C THR A 49 -9.69 1.68 -10.40
N VAL A 50 -9.53 1.34 -11.69
CA VAL A 50 -10.66 0.95 -12.55
C VAL A 50 -11.33 -0.32 -12.05
N GLY A 51 -12.66 -0.29 -11.98
CA GLY A 51 -13.48 -1.38 -11.45
C GLY A 51 -13.77 -1.25 -9.95
N HIS A 52 -13.08 -0.36 -9.24
CA HIS A 52 -13.36 -0.05 -7.85
C HIS A 52 -14.33 1.13 -7.75
N ARG A 53 -15.58 0.88 -7.32
CA ARG A 53 -16.62 1.93 -7.28
C ARG A 53 -16.23 3.13 -6.43
N LEU A 54 -15.44 2.91 -5.37
CA LEU A 54 -14.97 3.96 -4.47
C LEU A 54 -13.80 4.80 -5.05
N MET A 55 -13.30 4.46 -6.25
CA MET A 55 -12.23 5.18 -6.95
C MET A 55 -12.70 5.82 -8.26
N ALA A 56 -14.02 5.85 -8.50
CA ALA A 56 -14.57 6.40 -9.74
C ALA A 56 -14.24 7.89 -9.92
N ASP A 57 -14.11 8.63 -8.82
CA ASP A 57 -13.64 10.02 -8.77
C ASP A 57 -12.20 10.14 -9.27
N VAL A 58 -11.29 9.27 -8.79
CA VAL A 58 -9.88 9.24 -9.23
C VAL A 58 -9.79 8.90 -10.71
N VAL A 59 -10.53 7.88 -11.16
CA VAL A 59 -10.56 7.49 -12.58
C VAL A 59 -11.05 8.65 -13.45
N ALA A 60 -12.07 9.39 -13.00
CA ALA A 60 -12.61 10.53 -13.74
C ALA A 60 -11.63 11.71 -13.89
N GLN A 61 -10.58 11.78 -13.06
CA GLN A 61 -9.49 12.75 -13.22
C GLN A 61 -8.46 12.32 -14.28
N LEU A 62 -8.41 11.02 -14.61
CA LEU A 62 -7.43 10.44 -15.53
C LEU A 62 -8.04 10.16 -16.91
N VAL A 63 -9.32 9.79 -16.96
CA VAL A 63 -10.03 9.43 -18.19
C VAL A 63 -11.38 10.13 -18.18
N ASN A 64 -11.63 10.98 -19.18
CA ASN A 64 -12.91 11.67 -19.32
C ASN A 64 -14.03 10.70 -19.79
N ARG A 65 -15.26 11.20 -19.93
CA ARG A 65 -16.41 10.37 -20.33
C ARG A 65 -16.31 9.87 -21.77
N GLU A 66 -15.61 10.62 -22.60
CA GLU A 66 -15.38 10.36 -24.02
C GLU A 66 -14.28 9.31 -24.24
N GLY A 67 -13.47 9.04 -23.20
CA GLY A 67 -12.36 8.08 -23.22
C GLY A 67 -10.99 8.70 -23.48
N ASP A 68 -10.89 10.03 -23.52
CA ASP A 68 -9.61 10.73 -23.63
C ASP A 68 -8.86 10.66 -22.30
N ILE A 69 -7.56 10.37 -22.40
CA ILE A 69 -6.66 10.28 -21.25
C ILE A 69 -6.09 11.68 -20.97
N THR A 70 -6.26 12.13 -19.74
CA THR A 70 -5.57 13.30 -19.21
C THR A 70 -4.40 12.83 -18.38
N ILE A 71 -3.18 13.25 -18.73
CA ILE A 71 -1.99 13.05 -17.90
C ILE A 71 -1.88 14.27 -16.97
N PRO A 72 -2.15 14.13 -15.66
CA PRO A 72 -2.06 15.23 -14.72
C PRO A 72 -0.63 15.74 -14.59
N HIS A 73 -0.48 16.99 -14.12
CA HIS A 73 0.84 17.48 -13.71
C HIS A 73 1.37 16.66 -12.52
N GLU A 74 2.68 16.52 -12.40
CA GLU A 74 3.39 15.69 -11.42
C GLU A 74 2.80 15.78 -9.99
N ALA A 75 2.68 17.00 -9.43
CA ALA A 75 2.11 17.20 -8.10
C ALA A 75 0.69 16.64 -7.92
N GLN A 76 -0.18 16.78 -8.94
CA GLN A 76 -1.53 16.24 -8.91
C GLN A 76 -1.51 14.72 -9.04
N LEU A 77 -0.62 14.17 -9.88
CA LEU A 77 -0.44 12.74 -10.04
C LEU A 77 0.00 12.08 -8.72
N VAL A 78 0.94 12.71 -7.99
CA VAL A 78 1.36 12.28 -6.65
C VAL A 78 0.19 12.33 -5.67
N GLN A 79 -0.59 13.42 -5.66
CA GLN A 79 -1.75 13.54 -4.77
C GLN A 79 -2.78 12.44 -5.02
N LEU A 80 -3.10 12.15 -6.30
CA LEU A 80 -4.02 11.07 -6.66
C LEU A 80 -3.47 9.70 -6.25
N ALA A 81 -2.17 9.47 -6.43
CA ALA A 81 -1.53 8.22 -5.99
C ALA A 81 -1.58 8.05 -4.47
N CYS A 82 -1.26 9.09 -3.70
CA CYS A 82 -1.35 9.07 -2.24
C CYS A 82 -2.78 8.82 -1.77
N GLU A 83 -3.77 9.43 -2.41
CA GLU A 83 -5.20 9.22 -2.07
C GLU A 83 -5.62 7.77 -2.33
N VAL A 84 -5.22 7.18 -3.46
CA VAL A 84 -5.48 5.77 -3.76
C VAL A 84 -4.82 4.86 -2.73
N LEU A 85 -3.56 5.13 -2.38
CA LEU A 85 -2.83 4.36 -1.37
C LEU A 85 -3.52 4.47 0.00
N ALA A 86 -3.92 5.66 0.43
CA ALA A 86 -4.59 5.87 1.72
C ALA A 86 -5.93 5.12 1.82
N ARG A 87 -6.66 4.97 0.71
CA ARG A 87 -7.95 4.27 0.67
C ARG A 87 -7.82 2.74 0.60
N GLU A 88 -6.76 2.20 0.00
CA GLU A 88 -6.60 0.76 -0.25
C GLU A 88 -5.62 0.04 0.67
N VAL A 89 -4.63 0.77 1.21
CA VAL A 89 -3.56 0.18 2.02
C VAL A 89 -4.02 0.12 3.48
N HIS A 90 -4.10 -1.10 4.00
CA HIS A 90 -4.48 -1.35 5.38
C HIS A 90 -3.50 -2.32 6.03
N VAL A 91 -3.13 -2.03 7.28
CA VAL A 91 -2.36 -2.95 8.12
C VAL A 91 -3.32 -4.00 8.68
N THR A 92 -3.09 -5.26 8.34
CA THR A 92 -3.83 -6.38 8.93
C THR A 92 -3.17 -6.77 10.26
N PRO A 93 -3.93 -6.81 11.38
CA PRO A 93 -3.41 -7.27 12.66
C PRO A 93 -2.80 -8.67 12.57
N GLU A 94 -1.69 -8.92 13.27
CA GLU A 94 -0.93 -10.17 13.18
C GLU A 94 -1.81 -11.41 13.40
N HIS A 95 -2.68 -11.40 14.41
CA HIS A 95 -3.60 -12.51 14.72
C HIS A 95 -4.64 -12.80 13.62
N LYS A 96 -4.84 -11.89 12.65
CA LYS A 96 -5.73 -12.08 11.50
C LYS A 96 -4.99 -12.49 10.23
N ARG A 97 -3.65 -12.41 10.22
CA ARG A 97 -2.83 -12.82 9.07
C ARG A 97 -2.89 -14.34 8.96
N ASN A 98 -3.41 -14.83 7.84
CA ASN A 98 -3.42 -16.27 7.53
C ASN A 98 -2.80 -16.53 6.16
N GLY A 99 -1.99 -17.59 6.08
CA GLY A 99 -1.32 -18.00 4.84
C GLY A 99 -2.19 -18.82 3.89
N ILE A 100 -3.47 -19.03 4.23
CA ILE A 100 -4.41 -19.83 3.42
C ILE A 100 -5.01 -18.96 2.32
N THR A 101 -5.44 -17.75 2.66
CA THR A 101 -6.12 -16.84 1.71
C THR A 101 -5.14 -15.97 0.95
N TYR A 102 -4.07 -15.52 1.60
CA TYR A 102 -3.11 -14.59 1.02
C TYR A 102 -1.67 -14.95 1.38
N SER A 103 -0.74 -14.62 0.49
CA SER A 103 0.70 -14.75 0.75
C SER A 103 1.15 -13.75 1.82
N SER A 104 2.31 -13.99 2.46
CA SER A 104 2.91 -13.05 3.41
C SER A 104 3.08 -11.65 2.80
N GLY A 105 3.57 -11.57 1.56
CA GLY A 105 3.73 -10.32 0.83
C GLY A 105 2.44 -9.51 0.62
N HIS A 106 1.27 -10.14 0.70
CA HIS A 106 0.00 -9.41 0.69
C HIS A 106 -0.19 -8.57 1.96
N TYR A 107 0.18 -9.12 3.11
CA TYR A 107 0.08 -8.45 4.41
C TYR A 107 1.24 -7.47 4.62
N ASP A 108 2.43 -7.82 4.14
CA ASP A 108 3.66 -7.02 4.30
C ASP A 108 3.67 -5.76 3.43
N ARG A 109 2.81 -5.66 2.40
CA ARG A 109 2.75 -4.49 1.52
C ARG A 109 2.51 -3.18 2.29
N ALA A 110 1.66 -3.21 3.32
CA ALA A 110 1.35 -2.03 4.12
C ALA A 110 2.56 -1.62 4.97
N GLU A 111 3.32 -2.60 5.45
CA GLU A 111 4.57 -2.39 6.18
C GLU A 111 5.64 -1.74 5.28
N TRP A 112 5.81 -2.25 4.05
CA TRP A 112 6.77 -1.69 3.09
C TRP A 112 6.38 -0.29 2.63
N ILE A 113 5.09 -0.03 2.39
CA ILE A 113 4.60 1.30 1.99
C ILE A 113 4.75 2.28 3.15
N GLY A 114 4.38 1.88 4.38
CA GLY A 114 4.54 2.72 5.56
C GLY A 114 6.00 3.09 5.81
N ALA A 115 6.92 2.13 5.68
CA ALA A 115 8.36 2.36 5.80
C ALA A 115 8.87 3.33 4.72
N LEU A 116 8.41 3.18 3.46
CA LEU A 116 8.80 4.06 2.37
C LEU A 116 8.31 5.50 2.57
N MET A 117 7.15 5.67 3.20
CA MET A 117 6.50 6.97 3.44
C MET A 117 6.88 7.59 4.79
N ASP A 118 7.83 6.99 5.54
CA ASP A 118 8.21 7.45 6.88
C ASP A 118 6.98 7.56 7.81
N ALA A 119 6.03 6.63 7.69
CA ALA A 119 4.74 6.69 8.38
C ALA A 119 4.85 6.60 9.92
N ASP A 120 5.98 6.08 10.43
CA ASP A 120 6.30 6.06 11.86
C ASP A 120 6.29 7.45 12.49
N TYR A 121 6.65 8.51 11.74
CA TYR A 121 6.60 9.89 12.24
C TYR A 121 5.18 10.45 12.40
N SER A 122 4.22 9.83 11.71
CA SER A 122 2.80 10.20 11.82
C SER A 122 2.07 9.40 12.91
N MET A 123 2.72 8.38 13.50
CA MET A 123 2.11 7.63 14.58
C MET A 123 1.98 8.50 15.83
N PRO A 124 0.81 8.47 16.51
CA PRO A 124 0.69 9.11 17.81
C PRO A 124 1.60 8.42 18.81
N ARG A 125 1.81 9.08 19.93
CA ARG A 125 2.45 8.47 21.10
C ARG A 125 1.72 7.20 21.52
N LEU A 126 2.48 6.15 21.80
CA LEU A 126 1.94 4.83 22.15
C LEU A 126 2.03 4.55 23.65
N ASP A 127 2.62 5.46 24.44
CA ASP A 127 2.66 5.39 25.90
C ASP A 127 1.37 5.89 26.55
N THR A 128 0.24 5.42 26.02
CA THR A 128 -1.11 5.75 26.47
C THR A 128 -1.66 4.67 27.39
N ALA A 129 -2.67 5.00 28.20
CA ALA A 129 -3.32 4.03 29.08
C ALA A 129 -3.95 2.86 28.30
N GLU A 130 -4.45 3.11 27.09
CA GLU A 130 -5.06 2.11 26.21
C GLU A 130 -4.03 1.05 25.79
N ILE A 131 -2.93 1.47 25.16
CA ILE A 131 -1.88 0.54 24.69
C ILE A 131 -1.21 -0.19 25.86
N LEU A 132 -0.87 0.53 26.93
CA LEU A 132 -0.26 -0.09 28.12
C LEU A 132 -1.22 -1.04 28.86
N GLY A 133 -2.53 -0.84 28.71
CA GLY A 133 -3.58 -1.72 29.21
C GLY A 133 -3.49 -3.13 28.62
N GLU A 134 -3.17 -3.22 27.33
CA GLU A 134 -3.09 -4.47 26.56
C GLU A 134 -1.76 -5.24 26.73
N MET A 135 -0.82 -4.70 27.51
CA MET A 135 0.49 -5.32 27.72
C MET A 135 0.53 -6.28 28.92
N SER A 136 1.43 -7.27 28.83
CA SER A 136 1.73 -8.16 29.95
C SER A 136 2.49 -7.44 31.07
N GLY A 137 2.35 -7.93 32.30
CA GLY A 137 3.06 -7.36 33.46
C GLY A 137 4.59 -7.38 33.29
N ASP A 138 5.14 -8.40 32.62
CA ASP A 138 6.58 -8.51 32.39
C ASP A 138 7.07 -7.47 31.38
N GLN A 139 6.32 -7.21 30.32
CA GLN A 139 6.62 -6.14 29.36
C GLN A 139 6.58 -4.77 30.03
N LEU A 140 5.57 -4.50 30.85
CA LEU A 140 5.46 -3.24 31.60
C LEU A 140 6.65 -3.06 32.55
N ARG A 141 7.10 -4.12 33.23
CA ARG A 141 8.31 -4.04 34.07
C ARG A 141 9.54 -3.73 33.23
N ALA A 142 9.71 -4.36 32.07
CA ALA A 142 10.84 -4.07 31.18
C ALA A 142 10.83 -2.60 30.72
N LEU A 143 9.68 -2.09 30.29
CA LEU A 143 9.51 -0.68 29.93
C LEU A 143 9.83 0.26 31.07
N SER A 144 9.44 -0.09 32.31
CA SER A 144 9.68 0.75 33.48
C SER A 144 11.17 0.95 33.77
N LEU A 145 12.01 -0.04 33.46
CA LEU A 145 13.46 0.05 33.62
C LEU A 145 14.09 1.06 32.66
N LEU A 146 13.51 1.26 31.47
CA LEU A 146 14.00 2.25 30.50
C LEU A 146 13.87 3.68 31.00
N VAL A 147 12.89 3.93 31.89
CA VAL A 147 12.52 5.29 32.33
C VAL A 147 12.77 5.51 33.82
N ALA A 148 13.12 4.48 34.59
CA ALA A 148 13.33 4.54 36.03
C ALA A 148 14.42 5.54 36.44
N THR A 149 15.47 5.68 35.63
CA THR A 149 16.57 6.64 35.89
C THR A 149 16.09 8.10 35.84
N ARG A 150 15.10 8.40 35.00
CA ARG A 150 14.56 9.75 34.80
C ARG A 150 13.32 10.05 35.66
N HIS A 151 12.51 9.03 35.95
CA HIS A 151 11.20 9.19 36.57
C HIS A 151 11.06 8.55 37.95
N GLY A 152 12.14 8.00 38.50
CA GLY A 152 12.19 7.42 39.83
C GLY A 152 11.79 5.94 39.87
N LYS A 153 11.63 5.42 41.09
CA LYS A 153 11.38 4.00 41.32
C LYS A 153 9.98 3.59 40.82
N PRO A 154 9.86 2.56 39.96
CA PRO A 154 8.57 2.10 39.48
C PRO A 154 7.76 1.38 40.58
N PRO A 155 6.42 1.47 40.54
CA PRO A 155 5.54 0.69 41.41
C PRO A 155 5.71 -0.82 41.22
N ALA A 156 5.49 -1.60 42.27
CA ALA A 156 5.56 -3.06 42.21
C ALA A 156 4.29 -3.70 41.62
N LYS A 157 3.12 -3.08 41.82
CA LYS A 157 1.85 -3.59 41.32
C LYS A 157 1.64 -3.19 39.86
N VAL A 158 1.16 -4.14 39.06
CA VAL A 158 0.98 -3.96 37.61
C VAL A 158 -0.02 -2.83 37.28
N GLY A 159 -1.12 -2.70 38.03
CA GLY A 159 -2.09 -1.63 37.81
C GLY A 159 -1.48 -0.23 38.00
N GLU A 160 -0.81 -0.02 39.14
CA GLU A 160 -0.09 1.23 39.45
C GLU A 160 1.06 1.47 38.46
N LEU A 161 1.72 0.41 37.98
CA LEU A 161 2.79 0.48 36.99
C LEU A 161 2.31 0.99 35.64
N ARG A 162 1.12 0.57 35.18
CA ARG A 162 0.51 1.07 33.93
C ARG A 162 0.26 2.56 33.99
N GLU A 163 -0.46 3.00 35.01
CA GLU A 163 -0.76 4.42 35.23
C GLU A 163 0.53 5.24 35.35
N TRP A 164 1.54 4.69 36.03
CA TRP A 164 2.82 5.33 36.13
C TRP A 164 3.53 5.43 34.77
N LEU A 165 3.46 4.44 33.88
CA LEU A 165 4.15 4.50 32.58
C LEU A 165 3.54 5.50 31.59
N VAL A 166 2.27 5.89 31.77
CA VAL A 166 1.59 6.83 30.86
C VAL A 166 2.38 8.13 30.72
N GLY A 167 2.67 8.50 29.49
CA GLY A 167 3.35 9.75 29.16
C GLY A 167 4.86 9.77 29.44
N LYS A 168 5.47 8.68 29.92
CA LYS A 168 6.90 8.60 30.29
C LYS A 168 7.81 8.02 29.20
N LEU A 169 7.25 7.57 28.08
CA LEU A 169 7.93 6.91 26.97
C LEU A 169 7.60 7.61 25.63
N PRO A 170 7.95 8.91 25.47
CA PRO A 170 7.52 9.70 24.32
C PRO A 170 8.06 9.19 22.98
N ASP A 171 9.26 8.59 22.97
CA ASP A 171 9.94 8.09 21.77
C ASP A 171 9.77 6.58 21.58
N TRP A 172 8.94 5.94 22.41
CA TRP A 172 8.75 4.49 22.35
C TRP A 172 7.81 4.10 21.22
N GLN A 173 8.35 3.35 20.26
CA GLN A 173 7.64 2.78 19.13
C GLN A 173 7.87 1.26 19.12
N PRO A 174 6.96 0.46 19.72
CA PRO A 174 7.14 -0.98 19.83
C PRO A 174 6.98 -1.73 18.51
N VAL A 175 6.30 -1.14 17.53
CA VAL A 175 5.99 -1.77 16.24
C VAL A 175 6.22 -0.73 15.14
N PRO A 176 7.46 -0.54 14.67
CA PRO A 176 7.72 0.31 13.53
C PRO A 176 7.22 -0.33 12.24
N PHE A 177 6.93 0.47 11.21
CA PHE A 177 6.64 -0.04 9.87
C PHE A 177 7.88 -0.74 9.31
N HIS A 178 7.88 -2.08 9.36
CA HIS A 178 9.00 -2.88 8.89
C HIS A 178 8.56 -4.33 8.65
N ALA A 179 8.78 -4.82 7.42
CA ALA A 179 8.61 -6.23 7.07
C ALA A 179 9.78 -6.72 6.23
N PRO A 180 10.18 -8.00 6.37
CA PRO A 180 11.23 -8.59 5.55
C PRO A 180 10.85 -8.53 4.07
N GLY A 181 11.83 -8.24 3.21
CA GLY A 181 11.63 -8.24 1.76
C GLY A 181 11.41 -9.66 1.21
N PRO A 182 10.77 -9.80 0.03
CA PRO A 182 10.64 -11.09 -0.61
C PRO A 182 12.01 -11.65 -1.05
N PRO A 183 12.16 -12.98 -1.17
CA PRO A 183 13.39 -13.57 -1.66
C PRO A 183 13.69 -13.07 -3.09
N ARG A 184 14.96 -12.74 -3.36
CA ARG A 184 15.39 -12.31 -4.70
C ARG A 184 15.31 -13.49 -5.68
N ALA A 185 14.38 -13.42 -6.62
CA ALA A 185 14.40 -14.25 -7.82
C ALA A 185 15.07 -13.47 -8.97
N PRO A 186 15.79 -14.14 -9.89
CA PRO A 186 16.30 -13.47 -11.08
C PRO A 186 15.13 -12.87 -11.88
N PHE A 187 15.27 -11.59 -12.24
CA PHE A 187 14.30 -10.90 -13.09
C PHE A 187 14.36 -11.50 -14.50
N ARG A 188 13.34 -12.28 -14.88
CA ARG A 188 13.20 -12.82 -16.23
C ARG A 188 12.21 -11.96 -17.00
N VAL A 189 12.71 -11.14 -17.93
CA VAL A 189 11.88 -10.58 -19.00
C VAL A 189 11.65 -11.73 -19.99
N GLY A 190 10.39 -12.02 -20.30
CA GLY A 190 9.94 -13.30 -20.87
C GLY A 190 10.86 -13.90 -21.94
N GLU A 191 11.35 -15.11 -21.68
CA GLU A 191 11.75 -16.03 -22.76
C GLU A 191 10.47 -16.56 -23.40
N GLU A 192 10.42 -16.48 -24.73
CA GLU A 192 9.31 -16.93 -25.59
C GLU A 192 8.88 -18.37 -25.26
N ALA A 193 7.57 -18.59 -25.24
CA ALA A 193 6.94 -19.91 -25.36
C ALA A 193 6.02 -19.92 -26.58
#